data_AF-A0A9N9HB37-F1
#
_entry.id   AF-A0A9N9HB37-F1
#
_cell.length_a   1.000
_cell.length_b   1.000
_cell.length_c   1.000
_cell.angle_alpha   90.00
_cell.angle_beta   90.00
_cell.angle_gamma   90.00
#
_symmetry.space_group_name_H-M   'P 1'
#
loop_
_entity.id
_entity.type
_entity.pdbx_description
1 polymer ?
#
loop_
_entity_poly.entity_id
_entity_poly.type
_entity_poly.pdbx_seq_one_letter_code
_entity_poly.pdbx_strand_id
1 'polypeptide(L)'
;IVLIDSMPSELSTPRFKVYSSTHLFLSQPLHFQVTSFEESAFIWVGVDGNEVLGNLAVAMPLPLNGSTLSTSSTTLLTKEIEETSKQLGQKLGN
;
A
#
# COMPACT_ATOMS: atom_id res chain seq x y z
N ILE A 1 5.57 19.06 41.57
CA ILE A 1 4.60 18.55 40.57
C ILE A 1 5.22 18.83 39.21
N VAL A 2 5.77 17.81 38.56
CA VAL A 2 6.39 17.95 37.22
C VAL A 2 5.30 17.64 36.20
N LEU A 3 4.91 18.63 35.42
CA LEU A 3 4.03 18.47 34.26
C LEU A 3 4.88 17.86 33.15
N ILE A 4 4.62 16.60 32.84
CA ILE A 4 5.21 15.91 31.69
C ILE A 4 4.40 16.40 30.49
N ASP A 5 5.05 17.22 29.67
CA ASP A 5 4.50 17.75 28.42
C ASP A 5 4.27 16.58 27.46
N SER A 6 3.01 16.26 27.21
CA SER A 6 2.58 15.20 26.30
C SER A 6 2.92 15.63 24.87
N MET A 7 4.12 15.29 24.40
CA MET A 7 4.50 15.45 23.00
C MET A 7 3.42 14.80 22.10
N PRO A 8 2.89 15.52 21.09
CA PRO A 8 1.96 14.92 20.15
C PRO A 8 2.69 13.80 19.42
N SER A 9 2.13 12.60 19.51
CA SER A 9 2.59 11.40 18.81
C SER A 9 3.06 11.77 17.40
N GLU A 10 4.31 11.44 17.10
CA GLU A 10 4.95 11.62 15.80
C GLU A 10 3.93 11.41 14.67
N LEU A 11 3.86 12.38 13.75
CA LEU A 11 3.14 12.23 12.49
C LEU A 11 3.54 10.89 11.88
N SER A 12 2.63 9.91 11.98
CA SER A 12 2.89 8.51 11.68
C SER A 12 3.51 8.43 10.29
N THR A 13 4.79 8.03 10.23
CA THR A 13 5.48 7.84 8.97
C THR A 13 4.64 6.88 8.11
N PRO A 14 4.39 7.19 6.82
CA PRO A 14 3.57 6.33 6.00
C PRO A 14 4.18 4.93 5.97
N ARG A 15 3.40 3.93 6.41
CA ARG A 15 3.83 2.53 6.55
C ARG A 15 4.26 1.89 5.24
N PHE A 16 3.89 2.53 4.14
CA PHE A 16 4.42 2.23 2.82
C PHE A 16 4.42 3.48 1.95
N LYS A 17 5.26 3.47 0.92
CA LYS A 17 5.34 4.52 -0.11
C LYS A 17 5.20 3.87 -1.47
N VAL A 18 4.48 4.53 -2.37
CA VAL A 18 4.28 4.07 -3.75
C VAL A 18 5.00 5.03 -4.68
N TYR A 19 5.87 4.48 -5.52
CA TYR A 19 6.59 5.19 -6.57
C TYR A 19 6.17 4.61 -7.91
N SER A 20 5.92 5.47 -8.89
CA SER A 20 5.61 5.04 -10.25
C SER A 20 6.41 5.84 -11.27
N SER A 21 6.82 5.15 -12.34
CA SER A 21 7.48 5.76 -13.49
C SER A 21 7.16 4.98 -14.76
N THR A 22 7.06 5.69 -15.87
CA THR A 22 6.88 5.09 -17.19
C THR A 22 8.09 5.42 -18.06
N HIS A 23 8.67 4.41 -18.70
CA HIS A 23 9.80 4.56 -19.61
C HIS A 23 9.54 3.88 -20.95
N LEU A 24 9.98 4.50 -22.05
CA LEU A 24 9.94 3.88 -23.37
C LEU A 24 11.11 2.89 -23.51
N PHE A 25 10.81 1.64 -23.84
CA PHE A 25 11.78 0.59 -24.13
C PHE A 25 11.44 -0.08 -25.45
N LEU A 26 12.36 -0.04 -26.42
CA LEU A 26 12.17 -0.61 -27.77
C LEU A 26 10.81 -0.23 -28.40
N SER A 27 10.40 1.03 -28.22
CA SER A 27 9.13 1.62 -28.69
C SER A 27 7.86 1.24 -27.90
N GLN A 28 7.97 0.48 -26.82
CA GLN A 28 6.84 0.14 -25.95
C GLN A 28 6.97 0.89 -24.60
N PRO A 29 5.89 1.54 -24.10
CA PRO A 29 5.89 2.13 -22.77
C PRO A 29 5.82 1.01 -21.72
N LEU A 30 6.87 0.91 -20.90
CA LEU A 30 6.91 0.07 -19.71
C LEU A 30 6.60 0.93 -18.49
N HIS A 31 5.61 0.50 -17.71
CA HIS A 31 5.27 1.08 -16.43
C HIS A 31 5.95 0.29 -15.31
N PHE A 32 6.54 1.01 -14.39
CA PHE A 32 7.18 0.51 -13.18
C PHE A 32 6.46 1.09 -11.99
N GLN A 33 5.99 0.22 -11.09
CA GLN A 33 5.47 0.63 -9.79
C GLN A 33 6.27 -0.07 -8.68
N VAL A 34 6.74 0.70 -7.71
CA VAL A 34 7.44 0.19 -6.53
C VAL A 34 6.68 0.62 -5.29
N THR A 35 6.22 -0.35 -4.52
CA THR A 35 5.64 -0.14 -3.19
C THR A 35 6.67 -0.54 -2.14
N SER A 36 7.26 0.43 -1.45
CA SER A 36 8.23 0.19 -0.38
C SER A 36 7.53 0.19 0.98
N PHE A 37 7.73 -0.86 1.75
CA PHE A 37 7.41 -0.98 3.17
C PHE A 37 8.69 -0.78 4.00
N GLU A 38 8.58 -0.86 5.32
CA GLU A 38 9.74 -0.72 6.23
C GLU A 38 10.82 -1.80 6.00
N GLU A 39 10.39 -3.05 5.84
CA GLU A 39 11.29 -4.21 5.70
C GLU A 39 11.11 -4.99 4.39
N SER A 40 10.26 -4.52 3.49
CA SER A 40 10.00 -5.19 2.21
C SER A 40 9.69 -4.22 1.10
N ALA A 41 9.79 -4.68 -0.14
CA ALA A 41 9.37 -3.93 -1.31
C ALA A 41 8.62 -4.85 -2.27
N PHE A 42 7.59 -4.31 -2.90
CA PHE A 42 6.88 -4.94 -3.99
C PHE A 42 7.16 -4.16 -5.27
N ILE A 43 7.56 -4.85 -6.34
CA ILE A 43 7.89 -4.25 -7.63
C ILE A 43 6.99 -4.86 -8.68
N TRP A 44 6.25 -4.01 -9.38
CA TRP A 44 5.47 -4.38 -10.56
C TRP A 44 6.06 -3.73 -11.80
N VAL A 45 6.14 -4.52 -12.88
CA VAL A 45 6.54 -4.05 -14.20
C VAL A 45 5.53 -4.59 -15.19
N GLY A 46 4.98 -3.71 -16.01
CA GLY A 46 3.99 -4.08 -17.02
C GLY A 46 3.94 -3.09 -18.16
N VAL A 47 3.14 -3.43 -19.17
CA VAL A 47 2.83 -2.52 -20.27
C VAL A 47 1.54 -1.78 -19.90
N ASP A 48 1.55 -0.47 -20.04
CA ASP A 48 0.39 0.38 -19.81
C ASP A 48 -0.79 -0.09 -20.68
N GLY A 49 -1.97 -0.31 -20.07
CA GLY A 49 -3.15 -0.84 -20.76
C GLY A 49 -3.22 -2.37 -20.95
N ASN A 50 -2.25 -3.15 -20.43
CA ASN A 50 -2.31 -4.62 -20.34
C ASN A 50 -2.08 -5.07 -18.88
N GLU A 51 -2.82 -4.45 -17.98
CA GLU A 51 -2.70 -4.63 -16.54
C GLU A 51 -3.40 -5.94 -16.11
N VAL A 52 -2.75 -7.08 -16.30
CA VAL A 52 -3.26 -8.39 -15.83
C VAL A 52 -3.42 -8.45 -14.30
N LEU A 53 -2.77 -7.53 -13.58
CA LEU A 53 -2.78 -7.42 -12.10
C LEU A 53 -3.48 -6.14 -11.61
N GLY A 54 -4.43 -5.61 -12.38
CA GLY A 54 -5.17 -4.38 -12.10
C GLY A 54 -6.09 -4.43 -10.87
N ASN A 55 -5.91 -5.34 -9.92
CA ASN A 55 -6.66 -5.35 -8.65
C ASN A 55 -5.80 -5.81 -7.46
N LEU A 56 -4.47 -5.68 -7.52
CA LEU A 56 -3.62 -6.03 -6.39
C LEU A 56 -3.88 -5.11 -5.19
N ALA A 57 -4.07 -5.72 -4.02
CA ALA A 57 -4.23 -5.02 -2.75
C ALA A 57 -3.30 -5.61 -1.68
N VAL A 58 -2.94 -4.78 -0.70
CA VAL A 58 -2.21 -5.18 0.51
C VAL A 58 -3.12 -4.97 1.72
N ALA A 59 -3.04 -5.85 2.72
CA ALA A 59 -3.70 -5.69 4.01
C ALA A 59 -2.67 -5.68 5.13
N MET A 60 -2.83 -4.75 6.08
CA MET A 60 -1.89 -4.51 7.16
C MET A 60 -2.62 -4.29 8.49
N PRO A 61 -2.11 -4.83 9.61
CA PRO A 61 -2.71 -4.62 10.93
C PRO A 61 -2.53 -3.17 11.38
N LEU A 62 -3.59 -2.51 11.85
CA LEU A 62 -3.51 -1.16 12.42
C LEU A 62 -2.84 -1.20 13.80
N PRO A 63 -2.03 -0.20 14.17
CA PRO A 63 -1.52 -0.08 15.52
C PRO A 63 -2.67 0.48 16.38
N LEU A 64 -3.43 -0.37 17.05
CA LEU A 64 -4.44 0.07 18.01
C LEU A 64 -4.04 -0.36 19.41
N ASN A 65 -3.84 0.65 20.26
CA ASN A 65 -3.73 0.51 21.70
C ASN A 65 -5.00 -0.16 22.24
N GLY A 66 -4.98 -1.48 22.41
CA GLY A 66 -5.69 -2.13 23.50
C GLY A 66 -6.91 -2.99 23.20
N SER A 67 -7.53 -3.00 22.02
CA SER A 67 -8.60 -3.98 21.74
C SER A 67 -9.02 -3.97 20.27
N THR A 68 -9.06 -5.15 19.66
CA THR A 68 -9.37 -5.48 18.24
C THR A 68 -8.19 -5.34 17.25
N LEU A 69 -7.73 -6.49 16.74
CA LEU A 69 -6.92 -6.57 15.51
C LEU A 69 -7.78 -6.05 14.35
N SER A 70 -7.71 -4.75 14.09
CA SER A 70 -8.34 -4.17 12.90
C SER A 70 -7.30 -4.12 11.79
N THR A 71 -7.57 -4.76 10.65
CA THR A 71 -6.73 -4.61 9.46
C THR A 71 -7.25 -3.53 8.52
N SER A 72 -6.31 -2.78 7.95
CA SER A 72 -6.54 -1.83 6.87
C SER A 72 -6.02 -2.41 5.57
N SER A 73 -6.78 -2.31 4.49
CA SER A 73 -6.35 -2.77 3.17
C SER A 73 -6.38 -1.65 2.14
N THR A 74 -5.41 -1.64 1.23
CA THR A 74 -5.23 -0.62 0.20
C THR A 74 -4.86 -1.26 -1.13
N THR A 75 -5.49 -0.78 -2.20
CA THR A 75 -5.19 -1.17 -3.59
C THR A 75 -3.89 -0.51 -4.04
N LEU A 76 -2.99 -1.29 -4.67
CA LEU A 76 -1.68 -0.82 -5.11
C LEU A 76 -1.66 -0.43 -6.59
N LEU A 77 -2.24 -1.25 -7.48
CA LEU A 77 -1.92 -1.18 -8.91
C LEU A 77 -2.92 -0.44 -9.80
N THR A 78 -4.15 -0.15 -9.39
CA THR A 78 -5.22 0.21 -10.36
C THR A 78 -5.93 1.53 -10.18
N LYS A 79 -6.52 1.97 -11.30
CA LYS A 79 -7.51 3.05 -11.45
C LYS A 79 -8.96 2.59 -11.25
N GLU A 80 -9.27 1.29 -11.38
CA GLU A 80 -10.64 0.80 -11.26
C GLU A 80 -11.03 0.44 -9.82
N ILE A 81 -12.29 0.74 -9.49
CA ILE A 81 -12.89 0.62 -8.15
C ILE A 81 -13.35 -0.83 -7.94
N GLU A 82 -12.53 -1.83 -8.29
CA GLU A 82 -12.80 -3.20 -7.88
C GLU A 82 -12.27 -3.45 -6.47
N GLU A 83 -13.20 -3.49 -5.52
CA GLU A 83 -12.92 -3.60 -4.09
C GLU A 83 -12.66 -5.06 -3.64
N THR A 84 -12.79 -6.04 -4.55
CA THR A 84 -12.74 -7.49 -4.24
C THR A 84 -11.47 -7.90 -3.51
N SER A 85 -10.30 -7.56 -4.05
CA SER A 85 -9.01 -7.92 -3.45
C SER A 85 -8.78 -7.21 -2.12
N LYS A 86 -9.28 -5.98 -1.98
CA LYS A 86 -9.18 -5.19 -0.76
C LYS A 86 -10.04 -5.78 0.36
N GLN A 87 -11.28 -6.16 0.05
CA GLN A 87 -12.17 -6.86 0.99
C GLN A 87 -11.64 -8.23 1.38
N LEU A 88 -11.11 -8.99 0.41
CA LEU A 88 -10.50 -10.29 0.69
C LEU A 88 -9.26 -10.14 1.58
N GLY A 89 -8.37 -9.21 1.26
CA GLY A 89 -7.18 -8.92 2.05
C GLY A 89 -7.54 -8.52 3.49
N GLN A 90 -8.55 -7.66 3.66
CA GLN A 90 -9.03 -7.29 4.99
C GLN A 90 -9.60 -8.49 5.77
N LYS A 91 -10.36 -9.37 5.11
CA LYS A 91 -10.88 -10.59 5.75
C LYS A 91 -9.79 -11.57 6.16
N LEU A 92 -8.75 -11.73 5.34
CA LEU A 92 -7.65 -12.66 5.59
C LEU A 92 -6.64 -12.13 6.61
N GLY A 93 -6.54 -10.80 6.76
CA GLY A 93 -5.64 -10.18 7.73
C GLY A 93 -6.19 -10.13 9.16
N ASN A 94 -7.50 -10.30 9.34
CA ASN A 94 -8.17 -10.40 10.63
C ASN A 94 -8.17 -11.84 11.16
#